data_AF-A0A1I0YGT5-F1
#
_entry.id   AF-A0A1I0YGT5-F1
#
_cell.length_a   1.000
_cell.length_b   1.000
_cell.length_c   1.000
_cell.angle_alpha   90.00
_cell.angle_beta   90.00
_cell.angle_gamma   90.00
#
_symmetry.space_group_name_H-M   'P 1'
#
loop_
_entity.id
_entity.type
_entity.pdbx_description
1 polymer ?
#
loop_
_entity_poly.entity_id
_entity_poly.type
_entity_poly.pdbx_seq_one_letter_code
_entity_poly.pdbx_strand_id
1 'polypeptide(L)' 'MSNRMYLDQLKRITVKPVKAHRHPDASIGIFYTQEIVFHCEGGSKQELTLGLEAGVHALALGDLVTNEQVTI' A
#
# COMPACT_ATOMS: atom_id res chain seq x y z
N MET A 1 -12.98 1.35 -18.25
CA MET A 1 -11.78 2.05 -18.75
C MET A 1 -10.69 1.87 -17.70
N SER A 2 -9.52 1.33 -18.06
CA SER A 2 -8.38 1.20 -17.14
C SER A 2 -7.77 2.58 -16.92
N ASN A 3 -7.76 3.07 -15.69
CA ASN A 3 -7.22 4.38 -15.35
C ASN A 3 -5.71 4.21 -15.16
N ARG A 4 -4.94 4.47 -16.21
CA ARG A 4 -3.49 4.31 -16.20
C ARG A 4 -2.87 5.46 -15.40
N MET A 5 -2.21 5.15 -14.28
CA MET A 5 -1.50 6.12 -13.45
C MET A 5 -0.06 6.25 -13.93
N TYR A 6 0.39 7.48 -14.15
CA TYR A 6 1.78 7.77 -14.50
C TYR A 6 2.59 8.08 -13.23
N LEU A 7 3.88 7.72 -13.23
CA LEU A 7 4.73 7.79 -12.04
C LEU A 7 5.03 9.25 -11.61
N ASP A 8 5.04 10.17 -12.57
CA ASP A 8 5.19 11.62 -12.35
C ASP A 8 4.00 12.25 -11.60
N GLN A 9 2.83 11.60 -11.65
CA GLN A 9 1.64 12.04 -10.91
C GLN A 9 1.65 11.61 -9.44
N LEU A 10 2.60 10.77 -9.03
CA LEU A 10 2.69 10.23 -7.68
C LEU A 10 3.48 11.19 -6.78
N LYS A 11 2.86 11.70 -5.71
CA LYS A 11 3.49 12.61 -4.75
C LYS A 11 3.99 11.91 -3.49
N ARG A 12 3.31 10.85 -3.05
CA ARG A 12 3.69 10.08 -1.86
C ARG A 12 3.12 8.67 -1.95
N ILE A 13 3.88 7.69 -1.49
CA ILE A 13 3.37 6.34 -1.18
C ILE A 13 3.39 6.20 0.33
N THR A 14 2.26 5.80 0.93
CA THR A 14 2.18 5.45 2.34
C THR A 14 1.97 3.95 2.46
N VAL A 15 2.87 3.25 3.16
CA VAL A 15 2.68 1.83 3.50
C VAL A 15 2.10 1.74 4.91
N LYS A 16 0.91 1.17 5.06
CA LYS A 16 0.26 1.01 6.37
C LYS A 16 0.78 -0.23 7.12
N PRO A 17 0.61 -0.28 8.45
CA PRO A 17 0.87 -1.48 9.25
C PRO A 17 0.08 -2.69 8.76
N VAL A 18 0.66 -3.86 8.95
CA VAL A 18 -0.03 -5.14 8.71
C VAL A 18 -1.23 -5.26 9.63
N LYS A 19 -2.35 -5.71 9.08
CA LYS A 19 -3.56 -6.06 9.82
C LYS A 19 -3.77 -7.56 9.75
N ALA A 20 -4.04 -8.16 10.89
CA ALA A 20 -4.47 -9.55 10.99
C ALA A 20 -6.00 -9.60 10.96
N HIS A 21 -6.54 -10.51 10.16
CA HIS A 21 -7.98 -10.72 10.03
C HIS A 21 -8.29 -12.18 10.29
N ARG A 22 -9.35 -12.42 11.06
CA ARG A 22 -9.89 -13.77 11.24
C ARG A 22 -10.92 -14.02 10.15
N HIS A 23 -10.69 -15.03 9.32
CA HIS A 23 -11.67 -15.41 8.30
C HIS A 23 -12.89 -16.05 8.96
N PRO A 24 -14.12 -15.78 8.47
CA PRO A 24 -15.34 -16.42 9.01
C PRO A 24 -15.33 -17.94 8.88
N ASP A 25 -14.74 -18.46 7.81
CA ASP A 25 -14.46 -19.88 7.62
C ASP A 25 -13.26 -20.31 8.47
N ALA A 26 -13.50 -21.24 9.40
CA ALA A 26 -12.48 -21.76 10.31
C ALA A 26 -11.35 -22.53 9.61
N SER A 27 -11.58 -23.02 8.39
CA SER A 27 -10.56 -23.76 7.61
C SER A 27 -9.50 -22.84 6.99
N ILE A 28 -9.83 -21.56 6.75
CA ILE A 28 -8.92 -20.54 6.23
C ILE A 28 -8.12 -19.90 7.37
N GLY A 29 -8.70 -19.81 8.56
CA GLY A 29 -8.00 -19.37 9.76
C GLY A 29 -7.74 -17.85 9.79
N ILE A 30 -6.51 -17.45 10.09
CA ILE A 30 -6.09 -16.04 10.17
C ILE A 30 -5.31 -15.70 8.91
N PHE A 31 -5.67 -14.60 8.24
CA PHE A 31 -4.92 -14.04 7.12
C PHE A 31 -4.46 -12.63 7.43
N TYR A 32 -3.40 -12.20 6.77
CA TYR A 32 -2.78 -10.91 7.00
C TYR A 32 -2.91 -10.07 5.73
N THR A 33 -3.16 -8.77 5.91
CA THR A 33 -3.19 -7.81 4.81
C THR A 33 -2.32 -6.62 5.10
N GLN A 34 -1.76 -6.02 4.06
CA GLN A 34 -1.08 -4.74 4.14
C GLN A 34 -1.60 -3.81 3.06
N GLU A 35 -1.89 -2.57 3.43
CA GLU A 35 -2.46 -1.57 2.53
C GLU A 35 -1.38 -0.57 2.12
N ILE A 36 -1.32 -0.27 0.82
CA ILE A 36 -0.47 0.76 0.23
C ILE A 36 -1.39 1.86 -0.32
N VAL A 37 -1.14 3.10 0.08
CA VAL A 37 -1.88 4.27 -0.41
C VAL A 37 -0.97 5.11 -1.29
N PHE A 38 -1.34 5.21 -2.57
CA PHE A 38 -0.71 6.10 -3.54
C PHE A 38 -1.44 7.44 -3.50
N HIS A 39 -0.71 8.50 -3.15
CA HIS A 39 -1.20 9.88 -3.15
C HIS A 39 -0.75 10.56 -4.44
N CYS A 40 -1.71 10.96 -5.26
CA CYS A 40 -1.45 11.58 -6.55
C CYS A 40 -1.68 13.08 -6.54
N GLU A 41 -1.20 13.75 -7.58
CA GLU A 41 -1.52 15.14 -7.85
C GLU A 41 -3.03 15.40 -7.90
N GLY A 42 -3.44 16.60 -7.47
CA GLY A 42 -4.85 16.96 -7.35
C GLY A 42 -5.58 16.31 -6.18
N GLY A 43 -4.88 15.62 -5.27
CA GLY A 43 -5.44 15.05 -4.05
C GLY A 43 -6.12 13.68 -4.23
N SER A 44 -6.05 13.12 -5.43
CA SER A 44 -6.52 11.76 -5.72
C SER A 44 -5.75 10.71 -4.92
N LYS A 45 -6.43 9.63 -4.55
CA LYS A 45 -5.84 8.50 -3.83
C LYS A 45 -6.18 7.19 -4.53
N GLN A 46 -5.22 6.28 -4.60
CA GLN A 46 -5.45 4.90 -4.98
C GLN A 46 -4.94 3.97 -3.88
N GLU A 47 -5.73 2.95 -3.57
CA GLU A 47 -5.44 1.99 -2.51
C GLU A 47 -5.18 0.61 -3.12
N LEU A 48 -4.09 -0.01 -2.69
CA LEU A 48 -3.74 -1.38 -3.04
C LEU A 48 -3.66 -2.20 -1.76
N THR A 49 -4.48 -3.24 -1.66
CA THR A 49 -4.45 -4.19 -0.54
C THR A 49 -3.70 -5.44 -0.96
N LEU A 50 -2.61 -5.74 -0.29
CA LEU A 50 -1.84 -6.96 -0.45
C LEU A 50 -2.29 -8.00 0.57
N GLY A 51 -2.55 -9.23 0.10
CA GLY A 51 -2.60 -10.40 0.96
C GLY A 51 -1.18 -10.84 1.30
N LEU A 52 -0.91 -11.11 2.58
CA LEU A 52 0.37 -11.61 3.05
C LEU A 52 0.21 -13.06 3.50
N GLU A 53 0.96 -13.95 2.86
CA GLU A 53 1.08 -15.33 3.30
C GLU A 53 1.89 -15.44 4.60
N ALA A 54 1.62 -16.48 5.39
CA ALA A 54 2.34 -16.72 6.63
C ALA A 54 3.85 -16.92 6.36
N GLY A 55 4.69 -16.19 7.08
CA GLY A 55 6.15 -16.25 6.94
C GLY A 55 6.74 -15.31 5.89
N VAL A 56 5.91 -14.56 5.14
CA VAL A 56 6.40 -13.52 4.22
C VAL A 56 6.70 -12.23 4.97
N HIS A 57 7.80 -11.56 4.60
CA HIS A 57 8.11 -10.24 5.13
C HIS A 57 7.12 -9.21 4.60
N ALA A 58 6.47 -8.49 5.53
CA ALA A 58 5.68 -7.32 5.19
C ALA A 58 6.56 -6.24 4.56
N LEU A 59 5.95 -5.38 3.73
CA LEU A 59 6.62 -4.20 3.23
C LEU A 59 7.01 -3.29 4.39
N ALA A 60 8.23 -2.76 4.32
CA ALA A 60 8.72 -1.82 5.31
C ALA A 60 7.79 -0.61 5.39
N LEU A 61 7.51 -0.17 6.61
CA LEU A 61 6.79 1.08 6.83
C LEU A 61 7.66 2.24 6.39
N GLY A 62 7.08 3.16 5.64
CA GLY A 62 7.78 4.33 5.17
C GLY A 62 6.97 5.13 4.18
N ASP A 63 7.43 6.36 3.97
CA ASP A 63 6.92 7.26 2.96
C ASP A 63 7.94 7.34 1.82
N LEU A 64 7.50 7.10 0.59
CA LEU A 64 8.31 7.44 -0.59
C LEU A 64 8.24 8.96 -0.77
N VAL A 65 9.39 9.62 -0.56
CA VAL A 65 9.64 11.05 -0.75
C VAL A 65 10.08 11.26 -2.20
N THR A 66 9.39 12.10 -2.97
CA THR A 66 9.68 12.31 -4.40
C THR A 66 10.86 13.27 -4.59
N ASN A 67 11.42 13.28 -5.80
CA ASN A 67 12.60 14.10 -6.16
C ASN A 67 12.45 15.60 -5.82
N GLU A 68 11.24 16.16 -5.80
CA GLU A 68 11.00 17.56 -5.39
C GLU A 68 11.41 17.81 -3.93
N GLN A 69 11.26 16.81 -3.07
CA GLN A 69 11.63 16.85 -1.65
C GLN A 69 13.10 16.45 -1.40
N VAL A 70 13.83 16.01 -2.45
CA VAL A 70 15.28 15.75 -2.43
C VAL A 70 16.03 16.92 -3.10
N THR A 71 15.62 18.15 -2.78
CA THR A 71 16.36 19.35 -3.17
C THR A 71 17.26 19.75 -2.01
N ILE A 72 18.58 19.67 -2.25
CA ILE A 72 19.66 20.11 -1.34
C ILE A 72 19.83 21.61 -1.48
#